data_AF-A0A3C1IIG3-F1
#
_entry.id   AF-A0A3C1IIG3-F1
#
_cell.length_a   1.000
_cell.length_b   1.000
_cell.length_c   1.000
_cell.angle_alpha   90.00
_cell.angle_beta   90.00
_cell.angle_gamma   90.00
#
_symmetry.space_group_name_H-M   'P 1'
#
loop_
_entity.id
_entity.type
_entity.pdbx_description
1 polymer ?
#
loop_
_entity_poly.entity_id
_entity_poly.type
_entity_poly.pdbx_seq_one_letter_code
_entity_poly.pdbx_strand_id
1 'polypeptide(L)'
;MDLTCLPALLHNAPDKITDAVRACVAKHRDSYQNIFVVYADCGTGGQLKSACDDMGVKMIAGPHCYSFYEGNERFSNEHADEITAFYLTDFLVRQFDAFFWKPMGLDRHPNLRDIYFKHYTKLVYQAQTDDPALTEKARDCANRLGLAFERRYTGYGDLETVLRDQSALSI
;
A
#
# COMPACT_ATOMS: atom_id res chain seq x y z
N MET A 1 13.42 -15.49 -8.24
CA MET A 1 12.13 -14.77 -8.04
C MET A 1 12.29 -13.42 -8.67
N ASP A 2 11.34 -13.02 -9.50
CA ASP A 2 11.37 -11.75 -10.21
C ASP A 2 10.20 -10.88 -9.73
N LEU A 3 10.42 -9.57 -9.65
CA LEU A 3 9.39 -8.60 -9.25
C LEU A 3 8.96 -7.78 -10.46
N THR A 4 7.67 -7.86 -10.80
CA THR A 4 7.04 -6.97 -11.78
C THR A 4 6.20 -5.92 -11.07
N CYS A 5 6.62 -4.66 -11.15
CA CYS A 5 5.90 -3.54 -10.56
C CYS A 5 4.86 -2.97 -11.54
N LEU A 6 3.64 -2.71 -11.05
CA LEU A 6 2.65 -1.90 -11.73
C LEU A 6 2.83 -0.41 -11.39
N PRO A 7 2.28 0.53 -12.19
CA PRO A 7 2.34 1.95 -11.87
C PRO A 7 1.74 2.24 -10.49
N ALA A 8 2.52 2.85 -9.59
CA ALA A 8 2.07 3.12 -8.22
C ALA A 8 0.88 4.11 -8.15
N LEU A 9 0.67 4.94 -9.19
CA LEU A 9 -0.49 5.82 -9.33
C LEU A 9 -1.85 5.09 -9.32
N LEU A 10 -1.87 3.78 -9.57
CA LEU A 10 -3.10 2.98 -9.48
C LEU A 10 -3.74 3.01 -8.08
N HIS A 11 -2.99 3.30 -7.01
CA HIS A 11 -3.57 3.46 -5.67
C HIS A 11 -4.51 4.67 -5.56
N ASN A 12 -4.40 5.65 -6.47
CA ASN A 12 -5.33 6.78 -6.55
C ASN A 12 -6.55 6.47 -7.45
N ALA A 13 -6.57 5.31 -8.12
CA ALA A 13 -7.67 4.84 -8.96
C ALA A 13 -7.85 3.32 -8.81
N PRO A 14 -8.35 2.84 -7.65
CA PRO A 14 -8.43 1.40 -7.35
C PRO A 14 -9.24 0.58 -8.36
N ASP A 15 -10.23 1.20 -8.99
CA ASP A 15 -11.05 0.62 -10.06
C ASP A 15 -10.21 0.08 -11.25
N LYS A 16 -8.99 0.60 -11.45
CA LYS A 16 -8.09 0.20 -12.55
C LYS A 16 -7.10 -0.89 -12.16
N ILE A 17 -6.96 -1.21 -10.86
CA ILE A 17 -5.98 -2.19 -10.39
C ILE A 17 -6.27 -3.57 -10.99
N THR A 18 -7.54 -4.01 -10.95
CA THR A 18 -7.95 -5.35 -11.40
C THR A 18 -7.54 -5.61 -12.85
N ASP A 19 -7.84 -4.67 -13.75
CA ASP A 19 -7.51 -4.80 -15.17
C ASP A 19 -6.00 -4.75 -15.42
N ALA A 20 -5.28 -3.89 -14.70
CA ALA A 20 -3.82 -3.81 -14.79
C ALA A 20 -3.16 -5.12 -14.33
N VAL A 21 -3.66 -5.74 -13.26
CA VAL A 21 -3.17 -7.04 -12.78
C VAL A 21 -3.49 -8.14 -13.80
N ARG A 22 -4.73 -8.21 -14.33
CA ARG A 22 -5.09 -9.19 -15.36
C ARG A 22 -4.17 -9.11 -16.58
N ALA A 23 -3.93 -7.90 -17.09
CA ALA A 23 -3.04 -7.67 -18.22
C ALA A 23 -1.60 -8.11 -17.91
N CYS A 24 -1.11 -7.82 -16.70
CA CYS A 24 0.23 -8.21 -16.27
C CYS A 24 0.38 -9.72 -16.12
N VAL A 25 -0.61 -10.39 -15.51
CA VAL A 25 -0.62 -11.85 -15.37
C VAL A 25 -0.66 -12.51 -16.74
N ALA A 26 -1.54 -12.07 -17.64
CA ALA A 26 -1.64 -12.60 -19.00
C ALA A 26 -0.31 -12.47 -19.76
N LYS A 27 0.35 -11.31 -19.66
CA LYS A 27 1.64 -11.05 -20.30
C LYS A 27 2.75 -12.02 -19.86
N HIS A 28 2.76 -12.42 -18.59
CA HIS A 28 3.84 -13.22 -18.00
C HIS A 28 3.47 -14.70 -17.81
N ARG A 29 2.24 -15.09 -18.17
CA ARG A 29 1.70 -16.42 -17.90
C ARG A 29 2.54 -17.55 -18.47
N ASP A 30 3.10 -17.36 -19.66
CA ASP A 30 3.92 -18.36 -20.34
C ASP A 30 5.39 -18.34 -19.91
N SER A 31 5.81 -17.29 -19.18
CA SER A 31 7.20 -17.11 -18.73
C SER A 31 7.45 -17.63 -17.30
N TYR A 32 6.39 -17.78 -16.50
CA TYR A 32 6.52 -18.18 -15.09
C TYR A 32 5.56 -19.31 -14.75
N GLN A 33 6.08 -20.33 -14.06
CA GLN A 33 5.27 -21.44 -13.55
C GLN A 33 4.30 -20.98 -12.46
N ASN A 34 4.75 -20.07 -11.60
CA ASN A 34 3.99 -19.52 -10.49
C ASN A 34 3.97 -17.99 -10.58
N ILE A 35 2.77 -17.41 -10.45
CA ILE A 35 2.56 -15.96 -10.33
C ILE A 35 1.83 -15.71 -9.03
N PHE A 36 2.36 -14.78 -8.23
CA PHE A 36 1.81 -14.38 -6.94
C PHE A 36 1.60 -12.86 -6.91
N VAL A 37 0.38 -12.43 -6.60
CA VAL A 37 -0.01 -11.01 -6.61
C VAL A 37 0.19 -10.38 -5.23
N VAL A 38 0.92 -9.27 -5.18
CA VAL A 38 1.26 -8.55 -3.94
C VAL A 38 0.54 -7.20 -3.87
N TYR A 39 -0.78 -7.21 -4.08
CA TYR A 39 -1.61 -6.00 -4.05
C TYR A 39 -2.60 -5.97 -2.87
N ALA A 40 -2.81 -7.09 -2.17
CA ALA A 40 -3.97 -7.25 -1.25
C ALA A 40 -5.28 -6.84 -1.96
N ASP A 41 -6.30 -6.36 -1.25
CA ASP A 41 -7.50 -5.81 -1.93
C ASP A 41 -7.28 -4.38 -2.46
N CYS A 42 -6.62 -3.51 -1.68
CA CYS A 42 -6.26 -2.14 -2.05
C CYS A 42 -7.43 -1.30 -2.61
N GLY A 43 -8.63 -1.49 -2.06
CA GLY A 43 -9.81 -0.70 -2.42
C GLY A 43 -10.54 -1.19 -3.67
N THR A 44 -10.23 -2.40 -4.17
CA THR A 44 -10.95 -3.01 -5.30
C THR A 44 -12.30 -3.61 -4.90
N GLY A 45 -12.56 -3.75 -3.58
CA GLY A 45 -13.85 -4.22 -3.08
C GLY A 45 -14.08 -5.71 -3.36
N GLY A 46 -13.02 -6.52 -3.34
CA GLY A 46 -13.02 -7.96 -3.59
C GLY A 46 -12.86 -8.33 -5.07
N GLN A 47 -12.93 -7.38 -5.98
CA GLN A 47 -12.85 -7.65 -7.43
C GLN A 47 -11.49 -8.24 -7.83
N LEU A 48 -10.39 -7.75 -7.23
CA LEU A 48 -9.08 -8.30 -7.53
C LEU A 48 -8.94 -9.74 -7.02
N LYS A 49 -9.49 -10.05 -5.84
CA LYS A 49 -9.49 -11.42 -5.31
C LYS A 49 -10.24 -12.37 -6.25
N SER A 50 -11.46 -11.99 -6.69
CA SER A 50 -12.22 -12.77 -7.66
C SER A 50 -11.44 -12.97 -8.96
N ALA A 51 -10.77 -11.92 -9.45
CA ALA A 51 -9.96 -12.02 -10.66
C ALA A 51 -8.76 -12.96 -10.50
N CYS A 52 -8.08 -12.93 -9.35
CA CYS A 52 -6.99 -13.85 -9.04
C CYS A 52 -7.48 -15.30 -9.01
N ASP A 53 -8.65 -15.56 -8.41
CA ASP A 53 -9.27 -16.90 -8.38
C ASP A 53 -9.59 -17.39 -9.80
N ASP A 54 -10.21 -16.54 -10.65
CA ASP A 54 -10.51 -16.87 -12.04
C ASP A 54 -9.25 -17.22 -12.85
N MET A 55 -8.16 -16.49 -12.60
CA MET A 55 -6.87 -16.72 -13.26
C MET A 55 -6.11 -17.91 -12.67
N GLY A 56 -6.53 -18.44 -11.52
CA GLY A 56 -5.81 -19.48 -10.79
C GLY A 56 -4.46 -19.01 -10.23
N VAL A 57 -4.34 -17.72 -9.88
CA VAL A 57 -3.15 -17.15 -9.24
C VAL A 57 -3.44 -16.82 -7.79
N LYS A 58 -2.42 -16.94 -6.93
CA LYS A 58 -2.55 -16.59 -5.51
C LYS A 58 -2.25 -15.11 -5.30
N MET A 59 -2.77 -14.56 -4.22
CA MET A 59 -2.59 -13.17 -3.82
C MET A 59 -2.35 -13.07 -2.32
N ILE A 60 -1.53 -12.11 -1.89
CA ILE A 60 -1.39 -11.77 -0.47
C ILE A 60 -2.75 -11.35 0.11
N ALA A 61 -3.07 -11.82 1.31
CA ALA A 61 -4.30 -11.46 1.99
C ALA A 61 -4.23 -10.07 2.63
N GLY A 62 -5.39 -9.45 2.81
CA GLY A 62 -5.56 -8.20 3.54
C GLY A 62 -6.43 -7.17 2.80
N PRO A 63 -6.97 -6.16 3.52
CA PRO A 63 -7.77 -5.09 2.93
C PRO A 63 -6.94 -4.10 2.09
N HIS A 64 -5.65 -3.92 2.41
CA HIS A 64 -4.72 -3.05 1.69
C HIS A 64 -3.29 -3.30 2.19
N CYS A 65 -2.30 -2.68 1.54
CA CYS A 65 -0.89 -2.90 1.87
C CYS A 65 -0.49 -2.52 3.31
N TYR A 66 -1.06 -1.43 3.84
CA TYR A 66 -0.77 -1.02 5.23
C TYR A 66 -1.18 -2.06 6.27
N SER A 67 -2.16 -2.93 5.97
CA SER A 67 -2.62 -3.97 6.89
C SER A 67 -1.60 -5.09 7.00
N PHE A 68 -1.09 -5.59 5.86
CA PHE A 68 -0.10 -6.65 5.90
C PHE A 68 1.26 -6.18 6.41
N TYR A 69 1.59 -4.88 6.35
CA TYR A 69 2.81 -4.36 6.97
C TYR A 69 2.72 -4.36 8.50
N GLU A 70 1.56 -4.02 9.08
CA GLU A 70 1.35 -4.12 10.53
C GLU A 70 1.03 -5.54 11.02
N GLY A 71 0.67 -6.43 10.09
CA GLY A 71 0.13 -7.76 10.33
C GLY A 71 -1.39 -7.75 10.28
N ASN A 72 -1.98 -8.57 9.42
CA ASN A 72 -3.43 -8.55 9.16
C ASN A 72 -4.28 -8.86 10.40
N GLU A 73 -3.82 -9.78 11.26
CA GLU A 73 -4.51 -10.11 12.51
C GLU A 73 -4.52 -8.91 13.47
N ARG A 74 -3.36 -8.28 13.65
CA ARG A 74 -3.20 -7.12 14.50
C ARG A 74 -4.01 -5.93 13.99
N PHE A 75 -3.97 -5.68 12.68
CA PHE A 75 -4.77 -4.64 12.03
C PHE A 75 -6.26 -4.83 12.27
N SER A 76 -6.76 -6.06 12.13
CA SER A 76 -8.19 -6.38 12.32
C SER A 76 -8.65 -6.21 13.78
N ASN A 77 -7.77 -6.48 14.75
CA ASN A 77 -8.12 -6.45 16.18
C ASN A 77 -7.92 -5.08 16.84
N GLU A 78 -6.84 -4.38 16.50
CA GLU A 78 -6.39 -3.17 17.21
C GLU A 78 -6.72 -1.88 16.46
N HIS A 79 -6.98 -1.96 15.16
CA HIS A 79 -7.07 -0.79 14.28
C HIS A 79 -8.43 -0.64 13.58
N ALA A 80 -9.44 -1.39 14.02
CA ALA A 80 -10.81 -1.30 13.52
C ALA A 80 -11.40 0.14 13.60
N ASP A 81 -10.92 0.95 14.55
CA ASP A 81 -11.35 2.33 14.77
C ASP A 81 -10.39 3.39 14.18
N GLU A 82 -9.33 3.01 13.46
CA GLU A 82 -8.37 3.94 12.84
C GLU A 82 -8.82 4.52 11.49
N ILE A 83 -10.12 4.65 11.29
CA ILE A 83 -10.73 5.17 10.05
C ILE A 83 -10.27 6.62 9.75
N THR A 84 -9.83 7.35 10.77
CA THR A 84 -9.33 8.73 10.66
C THR A 84 -7.81 8.84 10.47
N ALA A 85 -7.10 7.72 10.25
CA ALA A 85 -5.66 7.71 10.05
C ALA A 85 -5.29 7.78 8.56
N PHE A 86 -4.25 8.55 8.23
CA PHE A 86 -3.62 8.55 6.92
C PHE A 86 -2.27 7.84 7.01
N TYR A 87 -2.06 6.82 6.18
CA TYR A 87 -0.87 5.96 6.29
C TYR A 87 0.20 6.31 5.26
N LEU A 88 1.46 6.28 5.69
CA LEU A 88 2.63 6.36 4.83
C LEU A 88 3.57 5.17 5.06
N THR A 89 4.22 4.71 3.99
CA THR A 89 5.35 3.77 4.00
C THR A 89 6.64 4.50 3.60
N ASP A 90 7.81 3.90 3.78
CA ASP A 90 9.11 4.43 3.35
C ASP A 90 9.08 4.93 1.90
N PHE A 91 8.46 4.15 1.00
CA PHE A 91 8.32 4.54 -0.42
C PHE A 91 7.52 5.83 -0.57
N LEU A 92 6.33 5.91 0.06
CA LEU A 92 5.48 7.08 -0.04
C LEU A 92 6.08 8.29 0.67
N VAL A 93 6.82 8.11 1.77
CA VAL A 93 7.58 9.21 2.40
C VAL A 93 8.62 9.76 1.43
N ARG A 94 9.38 8.89 0.75
CA ARG A 94 10.40 9.31 -0.24
C ARG A 94 9.78 10.03 -1.43
N GLN A 95 8.57 9.62 -1.82
CA GLN A 95 7.95 10.04 -3.08
C GLN A 95 6.65 10.83 -2.87
N PHE A 96 6.46 11.40 -1.67
CA PHE A 96 5.21 12.03 -1.24
C PHE A 96 4.72 13.07 -2.23
N ASP A 97 5.63 13.92 -2.72
CA ASP A 97 5.26 14.97 -3.66
C ASP A 97 4.81 14.44 -5.03
N ALA A 98 5.50 13.40 -5.52
CA ALA A 98 5.28 12.86 -6.86
C ALA A 98 4.03 11.97 -6.94
N PHE A 99 3.73 11.20 -5.90
CA PHE A 99 2.65 10.20 -5.93
C PHE A 99 1.41 10.58 -5.11
N PHE A 100 1.54 11.53 -4.19
CA PHE A 100 0.41 12.02 -3.40
C PHE A 100 0.15 13.51 -3.63
N TRP A 101 1.09 14.40 -3.28
CA TRP A 101 0.82 15.84 -3.22
C TRP A 101 0.37 16.45 -4.57
N LYS A 102 1.15 16.23 -5.63
CA LYS A 102 0.84 16.76 -6.97
C LYS A 102 -0.34 16.06 -7.64
N PRO A 103 -0.45 14.70 -7.62
CA PRO A 103 -1.63 14.02 -8.16
C PRO A 103 -2.94 14.45 -7.52
N MET A 104 -2.93 14.76 -6.22
CA MET A 104 -4.09 15.29 -5.49
C MET A 104 -4.32 16.80 -5.71
N GLY A 105 -3.47 17.48 -6.49
CA GLY A 105 -3.60 18.90 -6.81
C GLY A 105 -3.32 19.85 -5.66
N LEU A 106 -2.69 19.38 -4.57
CA LEU A 106 -2.41 20.16 -3.36
C LEU A 106 -1.33 21.23 -3.58
N ASP A 107 -0.51 21.08 -4.62
CA ASP A 107 0.47 22.09 -5.05
C ASP A 107 -0.20 23.30 -5.72
N ARG A 108 -1.30 23.07 -6.43
CA ARG A 108 -2.04 24.10 -7.20
C ARG A 108 -3.21 24.69 -6.42
N HIS A 109 -3.83 23.90 -5.54
CA HIS A 109 -5.02 24.27 -4.78
C HIS A 109 -4.85 23.91 -3.29
N PRO A 110 -4.12 24.73 -2.51
CA PRO A 110 -3.82 24.42 -1.10
C PRO A 110 -5.06 24.24 -0.22
N ASN A 111 -6.18 24.88 -0.56
CA ASN A 111 -7.47 24.74 0.13
C ASN A 111 -8.06 23.32 0.04
N LEU A 112 -7.64 22.49 -0.94
CA LEU A 112 -8.04 21.08 -1.02
C LEU A 112 -7.54 20.28 0.18
N ARG A 113 -6.43 20.69 0.80
CA ARG A 113 -5.89 20.02 1.99
C ARG A 113 -6.97 19.92 3.08
N ASP A 114 -7.58 21.04 3.42
CA ASP A 114 -8.56 21.09 4.51
C ASP A 114 -9.83 20.30 4.17
N ILE A 115 -10.17 20.20 2.88
CA ILE A 115 -11.30 19.41 2.41
C ILE A 115 -11.00 17.91 2.52
N TYR A 116 -9.85 17.47 1.99
CA TYR A 116 -9.46 16.06 1.99
C TYR A 116 -9.17 15.54 3.39
N PHE A 117 -8.55 16.37 4.23
CA PHE A 117 -8.07 15.95 5.55
C PHE A 117 -8.98 16.37 6.71
N LYS A 118 -10.18 16.92 6.42
CA LYS A 118 -11.12 17.41 7.45
C LYS A 118 -11.42 16.41 8.57
N HIS A 119 -11.52 15.13 8.23
CA HIS A 119 -11.88 14.05 9.14
C HIS A 119 -10.69 13.20 9.56
N TYR A 120 -9.49 13.53 9.09
CA TYR A 120 -8.26 12.85 9.47
C TYR A 120 -7.68 13.51 10.71
N THR A 121 -7.20 12.68 11.64
CA THR A 121 -6.66 13.15 12.92
C THR A 121 -5.15 12.95 13.02
N LYS A 122 -4.63 11.92 12.35
CA LYS A 122 -3.23 11.55 12.41
C LYS A 122 -2.69 11.00 11.09
N LEU A 123 -1.39 11.18 10.92
CA LEU A 123 -0.57 10.48 9.96
C LEU A 123 0.20 9.37 10.67
N VAL A 124 0.00 8.13 10.24
CA VAL A 124 0.74 6.96 10.73
C VAL A 124 1.80 6.60 9.71
N TYR A 125 3.06 6.79 10.08
CA TYR A 125 4.20 6.33 9.30
C TYR A 125 4.59 4.91 9.72
N GLN A 126 4.32 3.94 8.84
CA GLN A 126 4.76 2.54 8.96
C GLN A 126 6.14 2.39 8.35
N ALA A 127 7.17 2.48 9.21
CA ALA A 127 8.56 2.42 8.82
C ALA A 127 8.98 0.97 8.51
N GLN A 128 9.38 0.72 7.27
CA GLN A 128 9.99 -0.56 6.86
C GLN A 128 11.46 -0.64 7.30
N THR A 129 12.12 0.51 7.43
CA THR A 129 13.53 0.61 7.85
C THR A 129 13.70 1.58 9.00
N ASP A 130 14.76 1.36 9.80
CA ASP A 130 15.12 2.28 10.89
C ASP A 130 16.01 3.43 10.36
N ASP A 131 15.42 4.29 9.54
CA ASP A 131 16.07 5.47 8.95
C ASP A 131 15.53 6.75 9.61
N PRO A 132 16.34 7.44 10.45
CA PRO A 132 15.94 8.70 11.08
C PRO A 132 15.60 9.80 10.07
N ALA A 133 16.27 9.84 8.90
CA ALA A 133 16.01 10.85 7.89
C ALA A 133 14.64 10.65 7.22
N LEU A 134 14.18 9.40 7.08
CA LEU A 134 12.80 9.14 6.67
C LEU A 134 11.77 9.52 7.73
N THR A 135 12.10 9.31 9.00
CA THR A 135 11.21 9.70 10.10
C THR A 135 10.95 11.19 10.10
N GLU A 136 11.98 12.01 9.91
CA GLU A 136 11.80 13.47 9.82
C GLU A 136 11.04 13.90 8.57
N LYS A 137 11.29 13.28 7.41
CA LYS A 137 10.48 13.52 6.21
C LYS A 137 9.00 13.18 6.40
N ALA A 138 8.70 12.08 7.10
CA ALA A 138 7.33 11.68 7.39
C ALA A 138 6.65 12.67 8.34
N ARG A 139 7.40 13.19 9.33
CA ARG A 139 6.96 14.26 10.23
C ARG A 139 6.66 15.54 9.45
N ASP A 140 7.50 15.91 8.48
CA ASP A 140 7.24 17.05 7.59
C ASP A 140 5.97 16.86 6.76
N CYS A 141 5.72 15.64 6.27
CA CYS A 141 4.48 15.32 5.57
C CYS A 141 3.26 15.52 6.48
N ALA A 142 3.31 15.04 7.73
CA ALA A 142 2.24 15.23 8.70
C ALA A 142 1.99 16.71 9.02
N ASN A 143 3.06 17.49 9.21
CA ASN A 143 2.99 18.94 9.42
C ASN A 143 2.34 19.66 8.24
N ARG A 144 2.73 19.34 7.00
CA ARG A 144 2.12 19.89 5.78
C ARG A 144 0.64 19.60 5.70
N LEU A 145 0.24 18.38 6.07
CA LEU A 145 -1.15 17.94 6.09
C LEU A 145 -1.95 18.48 7.28
N GLY A 146 -1.28 18.98 8.33
CA GLY A 146 -1.93 19.42 9.56
C GLY A 146 -2.41 18.29 10.46
N LEU A 147 -1.72 17.14 10.41
CA LEU A 147 -2.08 15.93 11.15
C LEU A 147 -1.11 15.65 12.30
N ALA A 148 -1.59 15.01 13.37
CA ALA A 148 -0.71 14.48 14.40
C ALA A 148 0.20 13.39 13.81
N PHE A 149 1.48 13.38 14.19
CA PHE A 149 2.45 12.41 13.67
C PHE A 149 2.59 11.21 14.61
N GLU A 150 2.44 10.01 14.06
CA GLU A 150 2.70 8.74 14.74
C GLU A 150 3.66 7.91 13.89
N ARG A 151 4.73 7.37 14.51
CA ARG A 151 5.64 6.43 13.84
C ARG A 151 5.43 5.04 14.42
N ARG A 152 5.32 4.05 13.54
CA ARG A 152 5.31 2.62 13.86
C ARG A 152 6.44 1.94 13.10
N TYR A 153 7.32 1.24 13.80
CA TYR A 153 8.28 0.36 13.13
C TYR A 153 7.59 -0.96 12.82
N THR A 154 7.45 -1.29 11.53
CA THR A 154 6.72 -2.48 11.08
C THR A 154 7.61 -3.49 10.39
N GLY A 155 8.77 -3.06 9.87
CA GLY A 155 9.49 -3.87 8.89
C GLY A 155 8.57 -4.16 7.69
N TYR A 156 8.62 -5.38 7.18
CA TYR A 156 7.75 -5.80 6.07
C TYR A 156 6.51 -6.60 6.52
N GLY A 157 6.32 -6.85 7.82
CA GLY A 157 5.15 -7.57 8.34
C GLY A 157 4.92 -8.93 7.66
N ASP A 158 3.64 -9.23 7.38
CA ASP A 158 3.22 -10.47 6.71
C ASP A 158 3.82 -10.62 5.31
N LEU A 159 4.22 -9.53 4.65
CA LEU A 159 4.82 -9.57 3.31
C LEU A 159 6.10 -10.42 3.31
N GLU A 160 6.96 -10.26 4.32
CA GLU A 160 8.20 -11.03 4.39
C GLU A 160 7.92 -12.53 4.53
N THR A 161 7.01 -12.89 5.42
CA THR A 161 6.60 -14.28 5.67
C THR A 161 6.04 -14.91 4.41
N VAL A 162 5.08 -14.24 3.77
CA VAL A 162 4.40 -14.75 2.58
C VAL A 162 5.38 -14.94 1.42
N LEU A 163 6.28 -13.98 1.18
CA LEU A 163 7.29 -14.11 0.11
C LEU A 163 8.29 -15.22 0.40
N ARG A 164 8.68 -15.42 1.65
CA ARG A 164 9.54 -16.54 2.07
C ARG A 164 8.86 -17.87 1.78
N ASP A 165 7.58 -18.01 2.13
CA ASP A 165 6.81 -19.23 1.89
C ASP A 165 6.64 -19.52 0.38
N GLN A 166 6.34 -18.49 -0.43
CA GLN A 166 6.26 -18.66 -1.88
C GLN A 166 7.60 -19.07 -2.50
N SER A 167 8.71 -18.55 -1.97
CA SER A 167 10.04 -18.92 -2.45
C SER A 167 10.38 -20.38 -2.12
N ALA A 168 9.95 -20.89 -0.98
CA ALA A 168 10.18 -22.27 -0.56
C ALA A 168 9.32 -23.28 -1.33
N LEU A 169 8.11 -22.90 -1.75
CA LEU A 169 7.20 -23.72 -2.57
C LEU A 169 7.60 -23.84 -4.04
N SER A 170 8.59 -23.06 -4.48
CA SER A 170 9.05 -23.01 -5.88
C SER A 170 10.32 -23.86 -6.15
N ILE A 171 10.73 -24.68 -5.17
CA ILE A 171 11.84 -25.65 -5.24
C ILE A 171 11.25 -27.05 -5.32
#